data_AF-A0A165QSR1-F1
#
_entry.id   AF-A0A165QSR1-F1
#
_cell.length_a   1.000
_cell.length_b   1.000
_cell.length_c   1.000
_cell.angle_alpha   90.00
_cell.angle_beta   90.00
_cell.angle_gamma   90.00
#
_symmetry.space_group_name_H-M   'P 1'
#
loop_
_entity.id
_entity.type
_entity.pdbx_description
1 polymer ?
#
loop_
_entity_poly.entity_id
_entity_poly.type
_entity_poly.pdbx_seq_one_letter_code
_entity_poly.pdbx_strand_id
1 'polypeptide(L)'
;MASTSRAIQADEPPTETVQILLQHFVPYADQVGFFLHKQRFLAIATSADAQYRTSHLSRALLNSVYLYGARLSRDNALMAHEPAFLSRAVEAVSSDLGGSLPYPLTQTIQAEVILANYFFCGGRMLEGRYHCSAAVALALSAHLHKIRSLSTSDTSQPPDQPLDRIDEGERINAFWTVFMLDRAWSVATRLPSQLDGKDSGLSLDIPWPLDAEEYDRVGLAPEVRGSRTMYNFLHDLPSTSTDGTSILALRAKAAALLERATRYATSAPQVPGQQQGPSEQDIQLLARVIDRFAASLPEIHSLLDTGTICHLLVIHTQTHVATILLHRSAGEATGTIPERCLSAAKAAATLVGKADLQQVSYVDPILAPLWTIVVRVFIARIQPLGLLEGERDRLRSFLKKTLAAMARYSLISPLMAIEYSRL
;
A
#
# COMPACT_ATOMS: atom_id res chain seq x y z
N MET A 1 8.06 -34.22 -19.76
CA MET A 1 8.79 -32.94 -19.91
C MET A 1 8.54 -32.24 -21.24
N ALA A 2 8.59 -32.92 -22.39
CA ALA A 2 8.32 -32.29 -23.71
C ALA A 2 6.87 -31.78 -23.88
N SER A 3 5.86 -32.50 -23.37
CA SER A 3 4.44 -32.09 -23.49
C SER A 3 4.10 -30.87 -22.61
N THR A 4 4.75 -30.73 -21.45
CA THR A 4 4.58 -29.59 -20.55
C THR A 4 5.26 -28.34 -21.10
N SER A 5 6.46 -28.48 -21.68
CA SER A 5 7.19 -27.39 -22.35
C SER A 5 6.43 -26.82 -23.56
N ARG A 6 5.75 -27.67 -24.35
CA ARG A 6 4.89 -27.24 -25.46
C ARG A 6 3.63 -26.49 -25.02
N ALA A 7 3.02 -26.88 -23.89
CA ALA A 7 1.86 -26.17 -23.33
C ALA A 7 2.26 -24.80 -22.76
N ILE A 8 3.44 -24.70 -22.14
CA ILE A 8 3.99 -23.43 -21.62
C ILE A 8 4.26 -22.42 -22.73
N GLN A 9 4.74 -22.87 -23.91
CA GLN A 9 4.95 -22.01 -25.08
C GLN A 9 3.63 -21.53 -25.74
N ALA A 10 2.53 -22.27 -25.60
CA ALA A 10 1.25 -21.91 -26.23
C ALA A 10 0.48 -20.79 -25.50
N ASP A 11 0.81 -20.54 -24.22
CA ASP A 11 0.12 -19.56 -23.38
C ASP A 11 0.77 -18.18 -23.35
N GLU A 12 2.02 -18.05 -23.81
CA GLU A 12 2.72 -16.78 -23.76
C GLU A 12 2.35 -15.87 -24.94
N PRO A 13 2.07 -14.57 -24.71
CA PRO A 13 1.76 -13.65 -25.80
C PRO A 13 2.93 -13.51 -26.78
N PRO A 14 2.67 -13.10 -28.04
CA PRO A 14 3.72 -12.71 -28.97
C PRO A 14 4.64 -11.65 -28.35
N THR A 15 5.93 -11.67 -28.72
CA THR A 15 6.94 -10.77 -28.16
C THR A 15 6.56 -9.29 -28.33
N GLU A 16 5.95 -8.92 -29.46
CA GLU A 16 5.47 -7.56 -29.71
C GLU A 16 4.37 -7.17 -28.71
N THR A 17 3.42 -8.07 -28.45
CA THR A 17 2.36 -7.85 -27.45
C THR A 17 2.95 -7.71 -26.06
N VAL A 18 3.94 -8.54 -25.69
CA VAL A 18 4.65 -8.44 -24.40
C VAL A 18 5.28 -7.06 -24.25
N GLN A 19 5.98 -6.56 -25.27
CA GLN A 19 6.61 -5.24 -25.22
C GLN A 19 5.58 -4.11 -25.03
N ILE A 20 4.46 -4.15 -25.74
CA ILE A 20 3.38 -3.16 -25.61
C ILE A 20 2.79 -3.19 -24.18
N LEU A 21 2.50 -4.38 -23.65
CA LEU A 21 1.98 -4.52 -22.29
C LEU A 21 2.95 -3.96 -21.24
N LEU A 22 4.25 -4.24 -21.39
CA LEU A 22 5.29 -3.71 -20.51
C LEU A 22 5.40 -2.18 -20.62
N GLN A 23 5.30 -1.61 -21.82
CA GLN A 23 5.32 -0.16 -22.02
C GLN A 23 4.18 0.56 -21.28
N HIS A 24 3.01 -0.06 -21.21
CA HIS A 24 1.88 0.47 -20.45
C HIS A 24 2.00 0.24 -18.93
N PHE A 25 2.65 -0.84 -18.50
CA PHE A 25 2.82 -1.18 -17.09
C PHE A 25 3.90 -0.32 -16.39
N VAL A 26 5.09 -0.23 -16.97
CA VAL A 26 6.29 0.32 -16.33
C VAL A 26 6.11 1.73 -15.74
N PRO A 27 5.42 2.68 -16.41
CA PRO A 27 5.21 4.02 -15.86
C PRO A 27 4.37 4.06 -14.56
N TYR A 28 3.62 3.00 -14.28
CA TYR A 28 2.72 2.89 -13.13
C TYR A 28 3.15 1.80 -12.13
N ALA A 29 4.32 1.18 -12.33
CA ALA A 29 4.76 0.01 -11.59
C ALA A 29 4.79 0.26 -10.07
N ASP A 30 5.33 1.40 -9.62
CA ASP A 30 5.42 1.72 -8.18
C ASP A 30 4.03 1.92 -7.56
N GLN A 31 3.11 2.52 -8.32
CA GLN A 31 1.76 2.82 -7.88
C GLN A 31 0.88 1.56 -7.75
N VAL A 32 1.28 0.46 -8.39
CA VAL A 32 0.63 -0.87 -8.26
C VAL A 32 1.40 -1.83 -7.35
N GLY A 33 2.42 -1.34 -6.65
CA GLY A 33 3.18 -2.09 -5.65
C GLY A 33 4.32 -2.96 -6.23
N PHE A 34 4.86 -2.60 -7.39
CA PHE A 34 6.05 -3.26 -7.94
C PHE A 34 7.30 -2.83 -7.16
N PHE A 35 7.86 -3.76 -6.38
CA PHE A 35 9.02 -3.57 -5.52
C PHE A 35 10.31 -4.20 -6.06
N LEU A 36 10.23 -5.05 -7.09
CA LEU A 36 11.40 -5.62 -7.74
C LEU A 36 12.20 -4.57 -8.53
N HIS A 37 13.47 -4.83 -8.76
CA HIS A 37 14.36 -3.94 -9.48
C HIS A 37 13.98 -3.88 -10.97
N LYS A 38 13.38 -2.76 -11.39
CA LYS A 38 12.76 -2.59 -12.72
C LYS A 38 13.70 -2.89 -13.88
N GLN A 39 14.96 -2.45 -13.83
CA GLN A 39 15.88 -2.67 -14.94
C GLN A 39 16.27 -4.16 -15.08
N ARG A 40 16.44 -4.87 -13.95
CA ARG A 40 16.73 -6.32 -13.96
C ARG A 40 15.53 -7.10 -14.48
N PHE A 41 14.34 -6.75 -13.99
CA PHE A 41 13.10 -7.32 -14.47
C PHE A 41 12.94 -7.11 -15.99
N LEU A 42 13.09 -5.88 -16.48
CA LEU A 42 12.92 -5.56 -17.90
C LEU A 42 13.96 -6.23 -18.79
N ALA A 43 15.23 -6.28 -18.38
CA ALA A 43 16.28 -6.96 -19.14
C ALA A 43 15.93 -8.43 -19.45
N ILE A 44 15.21 -9.10 -18.54
CA ILE A 44 14.72 -10.46 -18.73
C ILE A 44 13.40 -10.44 -19.50
N ALA A 45 12.41 -9.66 -19.03
CA ALA A 45 11.04 -9.66 -19.53
C ALA A 45 10.93 -9.23 -21.01
N THR A 46 11.86 -8.41 -21.52
CA THR A 46 11.87 -8.00 -22.93
C THR A 46 12.69 -8.92 -23.84
N SER A 47 13.32 -9.97 -23.31
CA SER A 47 14.04 -10.96 -24.13
C SER A 47 13.11 -11.55 -25.19
N ALA A 48 13.59 -11.76 -26.41
CA ALA A 48 12.81 -12.41 -27.47
C ALA A 48 12.59 -13.92 -27.18
N ASP A 49 13.44 -14.51 -26.34
CA ASP A 49 13.38 -15.93 -25.99
C ASP A 49 12.39 -16.16 -24.84
N ALA A 50 11.23 -16.73 -25.18
CA ALA A 50 10.19 -17.18 -24.26
C ALA A 50 10.69 -18.14 -23.17
N GLN A 51 11.60 -19.05 -23.53
CA GLN A 51 12.15 -20.01 -22.59
C GLN A 51 13.10 -19.34 -21.59
N TYR A 52 13.89 -18.35 -22.06
CA TYR A 52 14.69 -17.53 -21.18
C TYR A 52 13.83 -16.75 -20.17
N ARG A 53 12.74 -16.11 -20.63
CA ARG A 53 11.80 -15.40 -19.75
C ARG A 53 11.23 -16.31 -18.67
N THR A 54 10.63 -17.44 -19.08
CA THR A 54 9.91 -18.35 -18.18
C THR A 54 10.81 -19.18 -17.27
N SER A 55 12.13 -19.25 -17.53
CA SER A 55 13.10 -19.88 -16.63
C SER A 55 13.60 -18.95 -15.52
N HIS A 56 13.51 -17.63 -15.71
CA HIS A 56 14.04 -16.64 -14.77
C HIS A 56 12.95 -15.82 -14.08
N LEU A 57 11.77 -15.70 -14.71
CA LEU A 57 10.60 -15.01 -14.19
C LEU A 57 9.45 -15.99 -13.96
N SER A 58 8.84 -15.90 -12.79
CA SER A 58 7.67 -16.71 -12.48
C SER A 58 6.52 -16.38 -13.42
N ARG A 59 5.76 -17.41 -13.81
CA ARG A 59 4.56 -17.22 -14.64
C ARG A 59 3.54 -16.34 -13.93
N ALA A 60 3.46 -16.44 -12.61
CA ALA A 60 2.62 -15.59 -11.78
C ALA A 60 2.97 -14.11 -11.97
N LEU A 61 4.25 -13.77 -11.86
CA LEU A 61 4.74 -12.40 -12.02
C LEU A 61 4.45 -11.87 -13.42
N LEU A 62 4.82 -12.64 -14.46
CA LEU A 62 4.59 -12.23 -15.85
C LEU A 62 3.11 -11.96 -16.14
N ASN A 63 2.23 -12.90 -15.80
CA ASN A 63 0.79 -12.73 -16.07
C ASN A 63 0.18 -11.59 -15.23
N SER A 64 0.61 -11.38 -14.00
CA SER A 64 0.17 -10.23 -13.18
C SER A 64 0.61 -8.88 -13.77
N VAL A 65 1.82 -8.81 -14.34
CA VAL A 65 2.32 -7.61 -15.04
C VAL A 65 1.55 -7.40 -16.35
N TYR A 66 1.34 -8.45 -17.15
CA TYR A 66 0.56 -8.38 -18.39
C TYR A 66 -0.89 -7.97 -18.14
N LEU A 67 -1.51 -8.48 -17.07
CA LEU A 67 -2.85 -8.10 -16.63
C LEU A 67 -2.96 -6.59 -16.40
N TYR A 68 -2.03 -6.00 -15.65
CA TYR A 68 -2.04 -4.56 -15.41
C TYR A 68 -1.64 -3.76 -16.65
N GLY A 69 -0.69 -4.23 -17.45
CA GLY A 69 -0.36 -3.61 -18.74
C GLY A 69 -1.57 -3.50 -19.65
N ALA A 70 -2.37 -4.57 -19.75
CA ALA A 70 -3.62 -4.58 -20.51
C ALA A 70 -4.63 -3.56 -19.97
N ARG A 71 -4.84 -3.53 -18.65
CA ARG A 71 -5.74 -2.56 -18.01
C ARG A 71 -5.31 -1.11 -18.18
N LEU A 72 -4.02 -0.84 -18.06
CA LEU A 72 -3.46 0.51 -18.14
C LEU A 72 -3.38 1.02 -19.59
N SER A 73 -3.42 0.12 -20.59
CA SER A 73 -3.41 0.49 -22.01
C SER A 73 -4.61 1.32 -22.45
N ARG A 74 -5.79 1.07 -21.85
CA ARG A 74 -7.10 1.59 -22.30
C ARG A 74 -7.42 1.25 -23.76
N ASP A 75 -6.74 0.26 -24.33
CA ASP A 75 -7.04 -0.30 -25.65
C ASP A 75 -8.00 -1.49 -25.46
N ASN A 76 -9.17 -1.41 -26.09
CA ASN A 76 -10.19 -2.45 -26.01
C ASN A 76 -9.68 -3.83 -26.45
N ALA A 77 -8.75 -3.90 -27.40
CA ALA A 77 -8.18 -5.16 -27.88
C ALA A 77 -7.29 -5.81 -26.81
N LEU A 78 -6.44 -5.02 -26.15
CA LEU A 78 -5.58 -5.52 -25.07
C LEU A 78 -6.39 -5.84 -23.81
N MET A 79 -7.34 -4.99 -23.45
CA MET A 79 -8.22 -5.19 -22.31
C MET A 79 -9.09 -6.45 -22.43
N ALA A 80 -9.44 -6.88 -23.64
CA ALA A 80 -10.16 -8.13 -23.87
C ALA A 80 -9.40 -9.37 -23.35
N HIS A 81 -8.07 -9.27 -23.17
CA HIS A 81 -7.24 -10.34 -22.61
C HIS A 81 -7.12 -10.30 -21.08
N GLU A 82 -7.64 -9.27 -20.38
CA GLU A 82 -7.58 -9.18 -18.91
C GLU A 82 -8.09 -10.45 -18.20
N PRO A 83 -9.24 -11.05 -18.57
CA PRO A 83 -9.73 -12.26 -17.89
C PRO A 83 -8.77 -13.45 -18.03
N ALA A 84 -8.11 -13.59 -19.17
CA ALA A 84 -7.17 -14.68 -19.43
C ALA A 84 -5.89 -14.50 -18.60
N PHE A 85 -5.32 -13.30 -18.58
CA PHE A 85 -4.14 -13.00 -17.76
C PHE A 85 -4.44 -13.17 -16.26
N LEU A 86 -5.62 -12.74 -15.81
CA LEU A 86 -6.04 -12.92 -14.43
C LEU A 86 -6.14 -14.40 -14.03
N SER A 87 -6.82 -15.23 -14.83
CA SER A 87 -6.94 -16.68 -14.54
C SER A 87 -5.56 -17.33 -14.44
N ARG A 88 -4.70 -17.06 -15.43
CA ARG A 88 -3.35 -17.61 -15.50
C ARG A 88 -2.47 -17.16 -14.34
N ALA A 89 -2.57 -15.91 -13.91
CA ALA A 89 -1.82 -15.41 -12.76
C ALA A 89 -2.24 -16.12 -11.47
N VAL A 90 -3.55 -16.22 -11.20
CA VAL A 90 -4.08 -16.89 -10.00
C VAL A 90 -3.71 -18.38 -9.97
N GLU A 91 -3.83 -19.07 -11.11
CA GLU A 91 -3.41 -20.48 -11.25
C GLU A 91 -1.90 -20.65 -11.04
N ALA A 92 -1.09 -19.76 -11.61
CA ALA A 92 0.37 -19.83 -11.51
C ALA A 92 0.84 -19.63 -10.07
N VAL A 93 0.28 -18.66 -9.32
CA VAL A 93 0.66 -18.45 -7.92
C VAL A 93 0.38 -19.70 -7.08
N SER A 94 -0.74 -20.39 -7.33
CA SER A 94 -1.06 -21.66 -6.65
C SER A 94 -0.04 -22.75 -6.97
N SER A 95 0.46 -22.79 -8.22
CA SER A 95 1.49 -23.75 -8.66
C SER A 95 2.87 -23.45 -8.06
N ASP A 96 3.23 -22.17 -7.92
CA ASP A 96 4.52 -21.74 -7.35
C ASP A 96 4.66 -22.25 -5.90
N LEU A 97 3.56 -22.36 -5.15
CA LEU A 97 3.56 -22.84 -3.76
C LEU A 97 3.77 -24.37 -3.63
N GLY A 98 3.57 -25.12 -4.71
CA GLY A 98 3.55 -26.59 -4.68
C GLY A 98 4.87 -27.28 -5.00
N GLY A 99 5.94 -26.54 -5.33
CA GLY A 99 7.19 -27.14 -5.83
C GLY A 99 8.47 -26.37 -5.49
N SER A 100 9.62 -26.93 -5.87
CA SER A 100 10.90 -26.24 -5.80
C SER A 100 10.94 -25.15 -6.88
N LEU A 101 11.09 -23.91 -6.45
CA LEU A 101 11.09 -22.74 -7.34
C LEU A 101 12.45 -22.56 -8.03
N PRO A 102 12.49 -22.38 -9.36
CA PRO A 102 13.73 -22.04 -10.07
C PRO A 102 14.09 -20.54 -9.97
N TYR A 103 13.25 -19.73 -9.32
CA TYR A 103 13.40 -18.27 -9.16
C TYR A 103 13.18 -17.84 -7.71
N PRO A 104 13.61 -16.62 -7.32
CA PRO A 104 13.41 -16.11 -5.97
C PRO A 104 11.93 -16.02 -5.58
N LEU A 105 11.61 -16.40 -4.34
CA LEU A 105 10.25 -16.32 -3.77
C LEU A 105 9.68 -14.88 -3.78
N THR A 106 10.54 -13.86 -3.81
CA THR A 106 10.15 -12.45 -3.95
C THR A 106 9.32 -12.21 -5.21
N GLN A 107 9.50 -12.99 -6.28
CA GLN A 107 8.68 -12.88 -7.49
C GLN A 107 7.24 -13.37 -7.28
N THR A 108 7.03 -14.44 -6.50
CA THR A 108 5.69 -14.91 -6.13
C THR A 108 5.02 -13.91 -5.17
N ILE A 109 5.76 -13.36 -4.20
CA ILE A 109 5.27 -12.28 -3.33
C ILE A 109 4.87 -11.06 -4.17
N GLN A 110 5.67 -10.70 -5.18
CA GLN A 110 5.37 -9.58 -6.09
C GLN A 110 4.07 -9.81 -6.86
N ALA A 111 3.86 -11.03 -7.36
CA ALA A 111 2.63 -11.39 -8.05
C ALA A 111 1.40 -11.30 -7.14
N GLU A 112 1.50 -11.78 -5.90
CA GLU A 112 0.44 -11.68 -4.89
C GLU A 112 0.09 -10.22 -4.57
N VAL A 113 1.09 -9.35 -4.40
CA VAL A 113 0.89 -7.91 -4.16
C VAL A 113 0.13 -7.25 -5.33
N ILE A 114 0.54 -7.55 -6.57
CA ILE A 114 -0.11 -7.01 -7.77
C ILE A 114 -1.56 -7.51 -7.85
N LEU A 115 -1.81 -8.81 -7.64
CA LEU A 115 -3.16 -9.37 -7.65
C LEU A 115 -4.04 -8.77 -6.55
N ALA A 116 -3.52 -8.60 -5.34
CA ALA A 116 -4.23 -7.96 -4.25
C ALA A 116 -4.67 -6.54 -4.63
N ASN A 117 -3.75 -5.73 -5.14
CA ASN A 117 -4.07 -4.39 -5.66
C ASN A 117 -5.10 -4.46 -6.79
N TYR A 118 -4.99 -5.41 -7.72
CA TYR A 118 -5.93 -5.55 -8.84
C TYR A 118 -7.37 -5.75 -8.37
N PHE A 119 -7.56 -6.66 -7.40
CA PHE A 119 -8.87 -6.93 -6.82
C PHE A 119 -9.37 -5.77 -5.97
N PHE A 120 -8.50 -5.13 -5.18
CA PHE A 120 -8.86 -3.94 -4.41
C PHE A 120 -9.31 -2.78 -5.33
N CYS A 121 -8.58 -2.49 -6.41
CA CYS A 121 -8.98 -1.54 -7.45
C CYS A 121 -10.40 -1.82 -7.95
N GLY A 122 -10.71 -3.11 -8.18
CA GLY A 122 -11.99 -3.59 -8.71
C GLY A 122 -13.13 -3.63 -7.68
N GLY A 123 -12.92 -3.23 -6.43
CA GLY A 123 -13.93 -3.35 -5.38
C GLY A 123 -14.10 -4.77 -4.82
N ARG A 124 -13.27 -5.73 -5.24
CA ARG A 124 -13.31 -7.15 -4.87
C ARG A 124 -12.51 -7.38 -3.59
N MET A 125 -13.06 -6.93 -2.46
CA MET A 125 -12.34 -6.88 -1.18
C MET A 125 -11.93 -8.24 -0.65
N LEU A 126 -12.74 -9.29 -0.87
CA LEU A 126 -12.46 -10.63 -0.36
C LEU A 126 -11.23 -11.23 -1.06
N GLU A 127 -11.22 -11.17 -2.39
CA GLU A 127 -10.13 -11.67 -3.22
C GLU A 127 -8.86 -10.84 -3.00
N GLY A 128 -8.99 -9.51 -2.91
CA GLY A 128 -7.85 -8.64 -2.58
C GLY A 128 -7.22 -9.01 -1.23
N ARG A 129 -8.06 -9.27 -0.22
CA ARG A 129 -7.60 -9.72 1.09
C ARG A 129 -6.96 -11.10 1.04
N TYR A 130 -7.49 -12.03 0.25
CA TYR A 130 -6.90 -13.36 0.08
C TYR A 130 -5.45 -13.27 -0.39
N HIS A 131 -5.21 -12.57 -1.51
CA HIS A 131 -3.88 -12.39 -2.07
C HIS A 131 -2.94 -11.59 -1.13
N CYS A 132 -3.47 -10.55 -0.46
CA CYS A 132 -2.71 -9.83 0.56
C CYS A 132 -2.29 -10.73 1.72
N SER A 133 -3.17 -11.63 2.18
CA SER A 133 -2.88 -12.57 3.27
C SER A 133 -1.83 -13.60 2.85
N ALA A 134 -1.91 -14.09 1.61
CA ALA A 134 -0.91 -14.98 1.05
C ALA A 134 0.46 -14.28 0.96
N ALA A 135 0.51 -13.03 0.48
CA ALA A 135 1.75 -12.25 0.47
C ALA A 135 2.36 -12.07 1.87
N VAL A 136 1.53 -11.79 2.88
CA VAL A 136 1.94 -11.72 4.30
C VAL A 136 2.53 -13.06 4.75
N ALA A 137 1.83 -14.17 4.53
CA ALA A 137 2.29 -15.49 4.92
C ALA A 137 3.63 -15.86 4.28
N LEU A 138 3.82 -15.55 2.99
CA LEU A 138 5.07 -15.81 2.27
C LEU A 138 6.22 -14.92 2.76
N ALA A 139 5.97 -13.64 3.03
CA ALA A 139 6.99 -12.74 3.58
C ALA A 139 7.44 -13.17 4.99
N LEU A 140 6.52 -13.70 5.80
CA LEU A 140 6.83 -14.21 7.13
C LEU A 140 7.56 -15.56 7.08
N SER A 141 7.12 -16.50 6.23
CA SER A 141 7.76 -17.81 6.08
C SER A 141 9.18 -17.70 5.51
N ALA A 142 9.43 -16.70 4.66
CA ALA A 142 10.75 -16.35 4.16
C ALA A 142 11.59 -15.51 5.14
N HIS A 143 11.06 -15.22 6.34
CA HIS A 143 11.72 -14.43 7.38
C HIS A 143 12.17 -13.05 6.92
N LEU A 144 11.47 -12.43 5.94
CA LEU A 144 11.86 -11.12 5.42
C LEU A 144 11.82 -10.03 6.50
N HIS A 145 10.93 -10.19 7.49
CA HIS A 145 10.80 -9.32 8.67
C HIS A 145 12.00 -9.35 9.64
N LYS A 146 13.01 -10.19 9.39
CA LYS A 146 14.23 -10.36 10.20
C LYS A 146 15.52 -10.04 9.43
N ILE A 147 15.43 -9.48 8.23
CA ILE A 147 16.60 -9.08 7.44
C ILE A 147 17.42 -8.06 8.24
N ARG A 148 18.70 -8.36 8.45
CA ARG A 148 19.63 -7.55 9.28
C ARG A 148 19.17 -7.35 10.73
N SER A 149 18.45 -8.31 11.30
CA SER A 149 18.03 -8.26 12.72
C SER A 149 19.22 -8.16 13.68
N LEU A 150 19.12 -7.28 14.69
CA LEU A 150 20.06 -7.23 15.83
C LEU A 150 19.87 -8.38 16.82
N SER A 151 18.72 -9.06 16.79
CA SER A 151 18.41 -10.15 17.71
C SER A 151 19.27 -11.38 17.38
N THR A 152 20.33 -11.60 18.16
CA THR A 152 21.26 -12.74 18.00
C THR A 152 20.71 -14.05 18.58
N SER A 153 19.59 -14.00 19.30
CA SER A 153 18.94 -15.16 19.93
C SER A 153 18.03 -15.94 18.98
N ASP A 154 17.78 -15.42 17.78
CA ASP A 154 16.80 -15.96 16.84
C ASP A 154 17.49 -16.86 15.80
N THR A 155 17.22 -18.17 15.84
CA THR A 155 17.55 -19.12 14.75
C THR A 155 16.72 -18.87 13.48
N SER A 156 15.87 -17.84 13.47
CA SER A 156 14.90 -17.47 12.43
C SER A 156 15.44 -16.39 11.48
N GLN A 157 16.73 -16.46 11.15
CA GLN A 157 17.28 -15.64 10.06
C GLN A 157 16.73 -16.12 8.70
N PRO A 158 16.68 -15.24 7.68
CA PRO A 158 16.39 -15.66 6.32
C PRO A 158 17.26 -16.87 5.93
N PRO A 159 16.67 -17.92 5.34
CA PRO A 159 17.36 -19.18 5.10
C PRO A 159 18.58 -19.01 4.17
N ASP A 160 18.51 -18.04 3.25
CA ASP A 160 19.55 -17.75 2.28
C ASP A 160 20.04 -16.31 2.41
N GLN A 161 21.35 -16.13 2.26
CA GLN A 161 21.96 -14.80 2.18
C GLN A 161 21.59 -14.10 0.86
N PRO A 162 21.44 -12.76 0.86
CA PRO A 162 21.22 -12.03 -0.38
C PRO A 162 22.37 -12.23 -1.37
N LEU A 163 22.04 -12.37 -2.65
CA LEU A 163 23.04 -12.54 -3.72
C LEU A 163 23.89 -11.29 -3.91
N ASP A 164 23.25 -10.13 -3.79
CA ASP A 164 23.86 -8.82 -3.85
C ASP A 164 22.99 -7.78 -3.12
N ARG A 165 23.45 -6.52 -3.12
CA ARG A 165 22.74 -5.39 -2.52
C ARG A 165 21.37 -5.10 -3.16
N ILE A 166 21.15 -5.46 -4.42
CA ILE A 166 19.88 -5.27 -5.10
C ILE A 166 18.90 -6.35 -4.63
N ASP A 167 19.31 -7.62 -4.56
CA ASP A 167 18.51 -8.70 -3.97
C ASP A 167 18.16 -8.40 -2.50
N GLU A 168 19.11 -7.87 -1.72
CA GLU A 168 18.82 -7.40 -0.36
C GLU A 168 17.75 -6.29 -0.34
N GLY A 169 17.86 -5.31 -1.24
CA GLY A 169 16.88 -4.25 -1.39
C GLY A 169 15.49 -4.75 -1.80
N GLU A 170 15.41 -5.66 -2.78
CA GLU A 170 14.17 -6.27 -3.22
C GLU A 170 13.46 -7.00 -2.07
N ARG A 171 14.20 -7.71 -1.23
CA ARG A 171 13.64 -8.42 -0.06
C ARG A 171 13.14 -7.47 1.02
N ILE A 172 13.86 -6.39 1.30
CA ILE A 172 13.43 -5.36 2.25
C ILE A 172 12.19 -4.64 1.72
N ASN A 173 12.20 -4.25 0.44
CA ASN A 173 11.07 -3.58 -0.20
C ASN A 173 9.85 -4.50 -0.30
N ALA A 174 10.04 -5.79 -0.54
CA ALA A 174 8.97 -6.80 -0.53
C ALA A 174 8.24 -6.79 0.82
N PHE A 175 8.97 -6.90 1.93
CA PHE A 175 8.37 -6.89 3.26
C PHE A 175 7.60 -5.59 3.53
N TRP A 176 8.22 -4.43 3.27
CA TRP A 176 7.57 -3.14 3.55
C TRP A 176 6.37 -2.85 2.65
N THR A 177 6.39 -3.33 1.40
CA THR A 177 5.24 -3.25 0.49
C THR A 177 4.08 -4.08 0.99
N VAL A 178 4.33 -5.33 1.38
CA VAL A 178 3.32 -6.23 1.96
C VAL A 178 2.78 -5.68 3.27
N PHE A 179 3.66 -5.18 4.15
CA PHE A 179 3.28 -4.56 5.41
C PHE A 179 2.35 -3.35 5.21
N MET A 180 2.72 -2.46 4.29
CA MET A 180 1.93 -1.27 3.96
C MET A 180 0.56 -1.66 3.38
N LEU A 181 0.52 -2.66 2.50
CA LEU A 181 -0.71 -3.15 1.90
C LEU A 181 -1.68 -3.73 2.95
N ASP A 182 -1.22 -4.65 3.80
CA ASP A 182 -2.05 -5.27 4.85
C ASP A 182 -2.61 -4.22 5.82
N ARG A 183 -1.78 -3.27 6.26
CA ARG A 183 -2.20 -2.21 7.19
C ARG A 183 -3.17 -1.23 6.54
N ALA A 184 -2.89 -0.75 5.34
CA ALA A 184 -3.76 0.21 4.65
C ALA A 184 -5.16 -0.39 4.41
N TRP A 185 -5.23 -1.63 3.93
CA TRP A 185 -6.50 -2.28 3.59
C TRP A 185 -7.24 -2.90 4.78
N SER A 186 -6.58 -3.11 5.92
CA SER A 186 -7.25 -3.49 7.18
C SER A 186 -8.33 -2.46 7.59
N VAL A 187 -8.04 -1.18 7.35
CA VAL A 187 -8.92 -0.04 7.67
C VAL A 187 -10.15 -0.03 6.75
N ALA A 188 -9.93 -0.21 5.46
CA ALA A 188 -10.99 -0.25 4.46
C ALA A 188 -11.90 -1.48 4.63
N THR A 189 -11.33 -2.63 4.97
CA THR A 189 -12.08 -3.88 5.20
C THR A 189 -12.66 -4.02 6.60
N ARG A 190 -12.29 -3.13 7.54
CA ARG A 190 -12.65 -3.19 8.97
C ARG A 190 -12.32 -4.52 9.63
N LEU A 191 -11.27 -5.16 9.15
CA LEU A 191 -10.79 -6.43 9.64
C LEU A 191 -9.35 -6.22 10.11
N PRO A 192 -8.94 -6.78 11.26
CA PRO A 192 -7.59 -6.58 11.79
C PRO A 192 -6.50 -6.94 10.77
N SER A 193 -5.39 -6.21 10.87
CA SER A 193 -4.13 -6.53 10.20
C SER A 193 -3.57 -7.84 10.74
N GLN A 194 -3.00 -8.66 9.85
CA GLN A 194 -2.40 -9.95 10.21
C GLN A 194 -1.03 -9.81 10.85
N LEU A 195 -0.37 -8.68 10.61
CA LEU A 195 0.96 -8.37 11.13
C LEU A 195 0.91 -7.71 12.51
N ASP A 196 -0.18 -7.87 13.27
CA ASP A 196 -0.37 -7.18 14.54
C ASP A 196 0.30 -7.89 15.72
N GLY A 197 1.36 -7.26 16.25
CA GLY A 197 2.23 -7.88 17.26
C GLY A 197 1.71 -7.94 18.69
N LYS A 198 0.44 -7.53 18.97
CA LYS A 198 -0.05 -7.49 20.37
C LYS A 198 -0.22 -8.89 20.97
N ASP A 199 -0.61 -9.87 20.15
CA ASP A 199 -0.80 -11.27 20.56
C ASP A 199 0.21 -12.24 19.91
N SER A 200 0.92 -11.81 18.85
CA SER A 200 1.71 -12.71 18.00
C SER A 200 3.20 -12.83 18.36
N GLY A 201 3.72 -12.02 19.28
CA GLY A 201 5.17 -11.99 19.58
C GLY A 201 6.06 -11.62 18.38
N LEU A 202 5.47 -11.14 17.28
CA LEU A 202 6.14 -10.85 16.02
C LEU A 202 6.98 -9.57 16.16
N SER A 203 8.30 -9.73 16.29
CA SER A 203 9.25 -8.61 16.29
C SER A 203 9.65 -8.26 14.86
N LEU A 204 9.33 -7.04 14.43
CA LEU A 204 9.72 -6.51 13.13
C LEU A 204 11.14 -5.94 13.23
N ASP A 205 12.13 -6.81 13.01
CA ASP A 205 13.56 -6.50 13.12
C ASP A 205 14.18 -6.37 11.73
N ILE A 206 13.63 -5.42 10.95
CA ILE A 206 14.04 -5.11 9.58
C ILE A 206 14.28 -3.61 9.45
N PRO A 207 15.38 -3.15 8.82
CA PRO A 207 15.62 -1.72 8.62
C PRO A 207 14.56 -1.09 7.70
N TRP A 208 14.41 0.23 7.78
CA TRP A 208 13.57 0.96 6.83
C TRP A 208 14.11 0.79 5.40
N PRO A 209 13.22 0.74 4.38
CA PRO A 209 13.64 0.59 2.99
C PRO A 209 14.33 1.86 2.49
N LEU A 210 15.21 1.71 1.50
CA LEU A 210 15.76 2.81 0.71
C LEU A 210 14.97 3.00 -0.59
N ASP A 211 15.18 4.11 -1.29
CA ASP A 211 14.70 4.24 -2.66
C ASP A 211 15.50 3.29 -3.58
N ALA A 212 14.90 2.83 -4.68
CA ALA A 212 15.49 1.78 -5.53
C ALA A 212 16.89 2.18 -6.06
N GLU A 213 17.05 3.45 -6.42
CA GLU A 213 18.31 4.01 -6.94
C GLU A 213 19.43 4.02 -5.89
N GLU A 214 19.09 4.03 -4.60
CA GLU A 214 20.09 4.01 -3.53
C GLU A 214 20.70 2.61 -3.37
N TYR A 215 19.91 1.55 -3.60
CA TYR A 215 20.41 0.17 -3.63
C TYR A 215 21.39 -0.06 -4.80
N ASP A 216 21.16 0.60 -5.94
CA ASP A 216 22.07 0.54 -7.10
C ASP A 216 23.42 1.23 -6.85
N ARG A 217 23.42 2.29 -6.04
CA ARG A 217 24.60 3.13 -5.82
C ARG A 217 25.43 2.65 -4.66
N VAL A 218 24.83 2.53 -3.48
CA VAL A 218 25.54 2.28 -2.21
C VAL A 218 24.94 1.10 -1.45
N GLY A 219 23.61 0.97 -1.43
CA GLY A 219 22.91 0.04 -0.55
C GLY A 219 22.97 0.45 0.91
N LEU A 220 22.58 -0.46 1.80
CA LEU A 220 22.62 -0.22 3.24
C LEU A 220 24.04 -0.39 3.78
N ALA A 221 24.50 0.61 4.54
CA ALA A 221 25.79 0.55 5.19
C ALA A 221 25.91 -0.68 6.12
N PRO A 222 27.11 -1.27 6.29
CA PRO A 222 27.30 -2.53 7.03
C PRO A 222 26.85 -2.52 8.48
N GLU A 223 26.71 -1.35 9.11
CA GLU A 223 26.28 -1.12 10.49
C GLU A 223 24.77 -1.02 10.65
N VAL A 224 24.04 -0.75 9.56
CA VAL A 224 22.57 -0.61 9.63
C VAL A 224 21.95 -1.95 9.97
N ARG A 225 21.12 -1.96 11.01
CA ARG A 225 20.42 -3.15 11.50
C ARG A 225 18.96 -2.84 11.80
N GLY A 226 18.12 -3.87 11.74
CA GLY A 226 16.72 -3.84 12.17
C GLY A 226 16.60 -4.23 13.64
N SER A 227 15.80 -3.49 14.39
CA SER A 227 15.42 -3.88 15.76
C SER A 227 14.15 -3.16 16.15
N ARG A 228 13.07 -3.93 16.32
CA ARG A 228 11.75 -3.43 16.75
C ARG A 228 11.34 -2.17 15.98
N THR A 229 11.63 -2.14 14.68
CA THR A 229 11.70 -0.90 13.89
C THR A 229 10.37 -0.16 13.89
N MET A 230 9.25 -0.89 13.74
CA MET A 230 7.91 -0.31 13.83
C MET A 230 7.54 0.10 15.27
N TYR A 231 7.92 -0.69 16.26
CA TYR A 231 7.66 -0.38 17.66
C TYR A 231 8.37 0.92 18.06
N ASN A 232 9.63 1.10 17.68
CA ASN A 232 10.40 2.30 17.98
C ASN A 232 9.73 3.54 17.37
N PHE A 233 9.29 3.46 16.11
CA PHE A 233 8.55 4.55 15.47
C PHE A 233 7.24 4.90 16.20
N LEU A 234 6.41 3.90 16.52
CA LEU A 234 5.11 4.13 17.18
C LEU A 234 5.24 4.61 18.64
N HIS A 235 6.41 4.48 19.26
CA HIS A 235 6.69 4.94 20.63
C HIS A 235 7.66 6.13 20.68
N ASP A 236 7.98 6.74 19.54
CA ASP A 236 8.90 7.87 19.41
C ASP A 236 10.30 7.60 20.00
N LEU A 237 10.78 6.36 19.85
CA LEU A 237 12.10 5.93 20.32
C LEU A 237 13.15 6.06 19.20
N PRO A 238 14.43 6.30 19.54
CA PRO A 238 15.51 6.31 18.56
C PRO A 238 15.58 5.01 17.76
N SER A 239 15.82 5.12 16.45
CA SER A 239 16.02 3.97 15.57
C SER A 239 17.51 3.61 15.48
N THR A 240 17.81 2.33 15.34
CA THR A 240 19.14 1.81 14.97
C THR A 240 19.30 1.62 13.45
N SER A 241 18.21 1.86 12.70
CA SER A 241 18.21 1.92 11.24
C SER A 241 18.28 3.36 10.74
N THR A 242 18.33 3.54 9.41
CA THR A 242 18.20 4.86 8.77
C THR A 242 16.90 5.56 9.17
N ASP A 243 16.79 6.88 8.98
CA ASP A 243 15.61 7.65 9.38
C ASP A 243 14.32 7.21 8.66
N GLY A 244 14.43 6.43 7.58
CA GLY A 244 13.29 5.91 6.82
C GLY A 244 12.54 7.03 6.11
N THR A 245 13.26 7.76 5.26
CA THR A 245 12.78 8.91 4.49
C THR A 245 12.37 8.55 3.06
N SER A 246 12.70 7.34 2.58
CA SER A 246 12.24 6.82 1.29
C SER A 246 10.72 6.84 1.19
N ILE A 247 10.20 6.93 -0.03
CA ILE A 247 8.74 7.00 -0.22
C ILE A 247 8.05 5.76 0.37
N LEU A 248 8.62 4.57 0.19
CA LEU A 248 8.07 3.34 0.74
C LEU A 248 8.08 3.34 2.29
N ALA A 249 9.13 3.88 2.92
CA ALA A 249 9.19 4.02 4.38
C ALA A 249 8.11 4.97 4.89
N LEU A 250 7.92 6.13 4.23
CA LEU A 250 6.87 7.09 4.57
C LEU A 250 5.48 6.48 4.40
N ARG A 251 5.23 5.71 3.33
CA ARG A 251 3.97 4.98 3.14
C ARG A 251 3.71 3.95 4.23
N ALA A 252 4.73 3.18 4.61
CA ALA A 252 4.61 2.18 5.68
C ALA A 252 4.29 2.84 7.03
N LYS A 253 4.96 3.95 7.36
CA LYS A 253 4.70 4.75 8.57
C LYS A 253 3.28 5.30 8.59
N ALA A 254 2.83 5.91 7.50
CA ALA A 254 1.47 6.46 7.39
C ALA A 254 0.39 5.37 7.52
N ALA A 255 0.57 4.21 6.86
CA ALA A 255 -0.33 3.07 6.98
C ALA A 255 -0.38 2.50 8.41
N ALA A 256 0.75 2.45 9.11
CA ALA A 256 0.81 1.99 10.50
C ALA A 256 0.07 2.95 11.46
N LEU A 257 0.24 4.26 11.29
CA LEU A 257 -0.49 5.26 12.09
C LEU A 257 -2.00 5.19 11.85
N LEU A 258 -2.41 5.08 10.58
CA LEU A 258 -3.81 4.94 10.20
C LEU A 258 -4.44 3.68 10.82
N GLU A 259 -3.76 2.54 10.71
CA GLU A 259 -4.26 1.28 11.26
C GLU A 259 -4.37 1.35 12.79
N ARG A 260 -3.37 1.91 13.48
CA ARG A 260 -3.39 2.04 14.94
C ARG A 260 -4.51 2.96 15.40
N ALA A 261 -4.69 4.11 14.74
CA ALA A 261 -5.79 5.03 15.04
C ALA A 261 -7.16 4.38 14.81
N THR A 262 -7.28 3.58 13.75
CA THR A 262 -8.52 2.83 13.45
C THR A 262 -8.82 1.81 14.55
N ARG A 263 -7.81 1.06 15.01
CA ARG A 263 -7.98 0.12 16.12
C ARG A 263 -8.46 0.82 17.37
N TYR A 264 -7.83 1.94 17.74
CA TYR A 264 -8.24 2.73 18.91
C TYR A 264 -9.69 3.21 18.78
N ALA A 265 -10.12 3.63 17.59
CA ALA A 265 -11.50 4.03 17.33
C ALA A 265 -12.49 2.86 17.46
N THR A 266 -12.11 1.64 17.06
CA THR A 266 -12.99 0.46 17.11
C THR A 266 -12.99 -0.29 18.45
N SER A 267 -11.91 -0.17 19.24
CA SER A 267 -11.74 -0.87 20.52
C SER A 267 -12.34 -0.11 21.72
N ALA A 268 -13.03 1.02 21.49
CA ALA A 268 -13.71 1.75 22.57
C ALA A 268 -14.80 0.87 23.22
N PRO A 269 -14.85 0.78 24.56
CA PRO A 269 -15.71 -0.18 25.25
C PRO A 269 -17.19 0.06 24.96
N GLN A 270 -17.84 -0.96 24.40
CA GLN A 270 -19.29 -1.00 24.17
C GLN A 270 -20.08 -1.26 25.47
N VAL A 271 -19.41 -1.74 26.53
CA VAL A 271 -20.02 -2.15 27.80
C VAL A 271 -19.34 -1.42 28.98
N PRO A 272 -20.09 -0.79 29.91
CA PRO A 272 -19.52 -0.18 31.11
C PRO A 272 -18.84 -1.22 32.00
N GLY A 273 -17.57 -0.99 32.36
CA GLY A 273 -16.82 -1.84 33.30
C GLY A 273 -15.76 -2.77 32.69
N GLN A 274 -15.69 -2.91 31.36
CA GLN A 274 -14.59 -3.60 30.69
C GLN A 274 -13.59 -2.60 30.10
N GLN A 275 -12.42 -2.45 30.74
CA GLN A 275 -11.30 -1.66 30.22
C GLN A 275 -10.60 -2.43 29.08
N GLN A 276 -11.22 -2.45 27.89
CA GLN A 276 -10.61 -3.04 26.69
C GLN A 276 -10.16 -2.00 25.65
N GLY A 277 -10.35 -0.71 25.95
CA GLY A 277 -9.91 0.39 25.09
C GLY A 277 -8.48 0.87 25.38
N PRO A 278 -7.87 1.64 24.46
CA PRO A 278 -6.59 2.30 24.71
C PRO A 278 -6.70 3.26 25.91
N SER A 279 -5.60 3.38 26.68
CA SER A 279 -5.54 4.38 27.74
C SER A 279 -5.48 5.80 27.15
N GLU A 280 -5.82 6.82 27.94
CA GLU A 280 -5.65 8.21 27.52
C GLU A 280 -4.19 8.52 27.16
N GLN A 281 -3.24 7.91 27.87
CA GLN A 281 -1.81 8.03 27.59
C GLN A 281 -1.44 7.46 26.21
N ASP A 282 -2.03 6.33 25.82
CA ASP A 282 -1.83 5.72 24.50
C ASP A 282 -2.36 6.62 23.38
N ILE A 283 -3.53 7.23 23.59
CA ILE A 283 -4.14 8.17 22.64
C ILE A 283 -3.25 9.41 22.48
N GLN A 284 -2.79 9.97 23.60
CA GLN A 284 -1.90 11.15 23.59
C GLN A 284 -0.54 10.84 22.93
N LEU A 285 0.03 9.66 23.19
CA LEU A 285 1.26 9.21 22.54
C LEU A 285 1.06 9.13 21.02
N LEU A 286 0.03 8.43 20.57
CA LEU A 286 -0.23 8.29 19.13
C LEU A 286 -0.50 9.63 18.47
N ALA A 287 -1.24 10.54 19.11
CA ALA A 287 -1.47 11.88 18.59
C ALA A 287 -0.14 12.63 18.38
N ARG A 288 0.77 12.59 19.36
CA ARG A 288 2.11 13.20 19.24
C ARG A 288 2.92 12.61 18.09
N VAL A 289 2.90 11.28 17.92
CA VAL A 289 3.62 10.61 16.83
C VAL A 289 3.02 11.00 15.47
N ILE A 290 1.70 11.07 15.35
CA ILE A 290 1.02 11.56 14.13
C ILE A 290 1.45 13.00 13.81
N ASP A 291 1.42 13.90 14.80
CA ASP A 291 1.77 15.31 14.61
C ASP A 291 3.24 15.48 14.20
N ARG A 292 4.17 14.74 14.86
CA ARG A 292 5.60 14.75 14.51
C ARG A 292 5.85 14.19 13.12
N PHE A 293 5.17 13.09 12.76
CA PHE A 293 5.27 12.51 11.44
C PHE A 293 4.75 13.48 10.38
N ALA A 294 3.57 14.07 10.58
CA ALA A 294 2.99 15.06 9.67
C ALA A 294 3.93 16.25 9.44
N ALA A 295 4.57 16.76 10.50
CA ALA A 295 5.53 17.86 10.41
C ALA A 295 6.83 17.48 9.67
N SER A 296 7.18 16.19 9.60
CA SER A 296 8.37 15.70 8.89
C SER A 296 8.13 15.38 7.41
N LEU A 297 6.87 15.41 6.95
CA LEU A 297 6.53 15.03 5.58
C LEU A 297 6.98 16.09 4.55
N PRO A 298 7.51 15.68 3.39
CA PRO A 298 7.74 16.58 2.27
C PRO A 298 6.44 17.27 1.81
N GLU A 299 6.54 18.56 1.46
CA GLU A 299 5.42 19.30 0.89
C GLU A 299 5.13 18.88 -0.56
N ILE A 300 3.85 18.85 -0.92
CA ILE A 300 3.43 18.66 -2.32
C ILE A 300 3.54 20.00 -3.05
N HIS A 301 4.43 20.05 -4.04
CA HIS A 301 4.60 21.19 -4.94
C HIS A 301 4.71 20.75 -6.41
N SER A 302 4.45 21.67 -7.34
CA SER A 302 4.33 21.38 -8.78
C SER A 302 5.63 20.90 -9.46
N LEU A 303 6.80 21.10 -8.82
CA LEU A 303 8.09 20.64 -9.35
C LEU A 303 8.35 19.13 -9.15
N LEU A 304 7.53 18.43 -8.35
CA LEU A 304 7.67 16.98 -8.17
C LEU A 304 7.13 16.24 -9.38
N ASP A 305 7.70 15.06 -9.66
CA ASP A 305 7.14 14.17 -10.66
C ASP A 305 5.76 13.64 -10.22
N THR A 306 4.95 13.24 -11.20
CA THR A 306 3.57 12.78 -10.96
C THR A 306 3.51 11.55 -10.04
N GLY A 307 4.49 10.64 -10.11
CA GLY A 307 4.54 9.44 -9.26
C GLY A 307 4.73 9.81 -7.79
N THR A 308 5.70 10.68 -7.51
CA THR A 308 5.95 11.21 -6.16
C THR A 308 4.74 11.98 -5.62
N ILE A 309 4.10 12.81 -6.44
CA ILE A 309 2.86 13.51 -6.04
C ILE A 309 1.77 12.50 -5.64
N CYS A 310 1.58 11.43 -6.40
CA CYS A 310 0.59 10.39 -6.10
C CYS A 310 0.88 9.71 -4.75
N HIS A 311 2.14 9.35 -4.50
CA HIS A 311 2.52 8.74 -3.23
C HIS A 311 2.34 9.69 -2.04
N LEU A 312 2.81 10.94 -2.16
CA LEU A 312 2.65 11.94 -1.10
C LEU A 312 1.18 12.26 -0.82
N LEU A 313 0.33 12.31 -1.85
CA LEU A 313 -1.11 12.50 -1.67
C LEU A 313 -1.71 11.41 -0.78
N VAL A 314 -1.30 10.14 -0.97
CA VAL A 314 -1.76 9.06 -0.10
C VAL A 314 -1.18 9.17 1.30
N ILE A 315 0.12 9.41 1.43
CA ILE A 315 0.81 9.53 2.73
C ILE A 315 0.12 10.60 3.60
N HIS A 316 -0.01 11.82 3.07
CA HIS A 316 -0.66 12.92 3.78
C HIS A 316 -2.13 12.63 4.09
N THR A 317 -2.87 12.03 3.13
CA THR A 317 -4.28 11.68 3.35
C THR A 317 -4.42 10.63 4.46
N GLN A 318 -3.59 9.59 4.48
CA GLN A 318 -3.57 8.58 5.54
C GLN A 318 -3.27 9.20 6.90
N THR A 319 -2.29 10.10 6.98
CA THR A 319 -1.94 10.80 8.22
C THR A 319 -3.09 11.66 8.74
N HIS A 320 -3.74 12.45 7.89
CA HIS A 320 -4.90 13.24 8.30
C HIS A 320 -6.09 12.38 8.69
N VAL A 321 -6.34 11.27 7.98
CA VAL A 321 -7.40 10.33 8.36
C VAL A 321 -7.08 9.62 9.67
N ALA A 322 -5.81 9.32 9.96
CA ALA A 322 -5.40 8.81 11.26
C ALA A 322 -5.76 9.79 12.38
N THR A 323 -5.51 11.10 12.21
CA THR A 323 -5.96 12.14 13.16
C THR A 323 -7.47 12.14 13.33
N ILE A 324 -8.24 12.04 12.23
CA ILE A 324 -9.71 12.00 12.28
C ILE A 324 -10.18 10.79 13.08
N LEU A 325 -9.65 9.60 12.80
CA LEU A 325 -10.08 8.36 13.44
C LEU A 325 -9.68 8.31 14.92
N LEU A 326 -8.49 8.81 15.27
CA LEU A 326 -8.02 8.84 16.66
C LEU A 326 -8.89 9.71 17.57
N HIS A 327 -9.38 10.84 17.04
CA HIS A 327 -10.16 11.80 17.80
C HIS A 327 -11.67 11.63 17.66
N ARG A 328 -12.15 10.75 16.77
CA ARG A 328 -13.57 10.46 16.62
C ARG A 328 -14.03 9.57 17.77
N SER A 329 -14.97 10.04 18.58
CA SER A 329 -15.51 9.20 19.66
C SER A 329 -16.50 8.16 19.10
N ALA A 330 -16.40 6.90 19.56
CA ALA A 330 -17.32 5.82 19.18
C ALA A 330 -18.76 6.02 19.72
N GLY A 331 -18.95 6.99 20.63
CA GLY A 331 -20.20 7.25 21.35
C GLY A 331 -20.78 8.66 21.13
N GLU A 332 -20.50 9.31 20.00
CA GLU A 332 -20.93 10.69 19.71
C GLU A 332 -22.44 10.79 19.43
N ALA A 333 -23.24 10.54 20.47
CA ALA A 333 -24.67 10.84 20.55
C ALA A 333 -24.97 12.36 20.59
N THR A 334 -23.95 13.22 20.54
CA THR A 334 -24.07 14.69 20.68
C THR A 334 -23.75 15.50 19.41
N GLY A 335 -23.44 14.86 18.27
CA GLY A 335 -23.41 15.54 16.97
C GLY A 335 -22.34 16.64 16.78
N THR A 336 -21.40 16.82 17.71
CA THR A 336 -20.31 17.80 17.59
C THR A 336 -19.00 17.12 17.21
N ILE A 337 -18.62 17.26 15.95
CA ILE A 337 -17.30 16.82 15.46
C ILE A 337 -16.19 17.63 16.15
N PRO A 338 -15.15 16.97 16.71
CA PRO A 338 -14.00 17.67 17.27
C PRO A 338 -13.30 18.58 16.25
N GLU A 339 -12.88 19.77 16.68
CA GLU A 339 -12.20 20.74 15.79
C GLU A 339 -10.92 20.17 15.16
N ARG A 340 -10.23 19.25 15.84
CA ARG A 340 -9.08 18.52 15.27
C ARG A 340 -9.46 17.68 14.05
N CYS A 341 -10.58 16.95 14.11
CA CYS A 341 -11.09 16.17 12.98
C CYS A 341 -11.45 17.08 11.80
N LEU A 342 -12.08 18.22 12.08
CA LEU A 342 -12.43 19.20 11.06
C LEU A 342 -11.20 19.85 10.41
N SER A 343 -10.18 20.19 11.21
CA SER A 343 -8.90 20.71 10.72
C SER A 343 -8.18 19.71 9.82
N ALA A 344 -8.10 18.45 10.25
CA ALA A 344 -7.50 17.37 9.46
C ALA A 344 -8.27 17.12 8.15
N ALA A 345 -9.61 17.15 8.17
CA ALA A 345 -10.41 17.03 6.95
C ALA A 345 -10.18 18.19 5.97
N LYS A 346 -10.10 19.43 6.47
CA LYS A 346 -9.78 20.62 5.65
C LYS A 346 -8.38 20.50 5.04
N ALA A 347 -7.39 20.03 5.81
CA ALA A 347 -6.04 19.82 5.31
C ALA A 347 -6.02 18.78 4.18
N ALA A 348 -6.63 17.61 4.38
CA ALA A 348 -6.75 16.58 3.35
C ALA A 348 -7.45 17.10 2.07
N ALA A 349 -8.57 17.83 2.22
CA ALA A 349 -9.29 18.41 1.08
C ALA A 349 -8.49 19.50 0.34
N THR A 350 -7.58 20.20 1.03
CA THR A 350 -6.70 21.19 0.41
C THR A 350 -5.66 20.51 -0.50
N LEU A 351 -5.16 19.33 -0.10
CA LEU A 351 -4.18 18.57 -0.89
C LEU A 351 -4.75 18.11 -2.22
N VAL A 352 -6.03 17.74 -2.25
CA VAL A 352 -6.76 17.38 -3.48
C VAL A 352 -6.71 18.52 -4.51
N GLY A 353 -6.73 19.78 -4.06
CA GLY A 353 -6.61 20.94 -4.94
C GLY A 353 -5.16 21.30 -5.32
N LYS A 354 -4.15 20.82 -4.59
CA LYS A 354 -2.73 21.04 -4.88
C LYS A 354 -2.17 20.03 -5.87
N ALA A 355 -2.64 18.78 -5.82
CA ALA A 355 -2.32 17.78 -6.81
C ALA A 355 -3.00 18.17 -8.13
N ASP A 356 -2.24 18.33 -9.22
CA ASP A 356 -2.83 18.51 -10.54
C ASP A 356 -3.47 17.20 -11.00
N LEU A 357 -4.72 16.97 -10.55
CA LEU A 357 -5.48 15.77 -10.86
C LEU A 357 -5.75 15.62 -12.37
N GLN A 358 -5.50 16.64 -13.18
CA GLN A 358 -5.63 16.54 -14.63
C GLN A 358 -4.55 15.64 -15.23
N GLN A 359 -3.34 15.65 -14.67
CA GLN A 359 -2.19 14.89 -15.16
C GLN A 359 -2.10 13.48 -14.57
N VAL A 360 -2.82 13.22 -13.49
CA VAL A 360 -2.80 11.93 -12.78
C VAL A 360 -3.72 10.93 -13.49
N SER A 361 -3.10 9.98 -14.20
CA SER A 361 -3.80 8.93 -14.97
C SER A 361 -4.11 7.67 -14.16
N TYR A 362 -3.49 7.50 -13.00
CA TYR A 362 -3.73 6.42 -12.05
C TYR A 362 -3.88 7.00 -10.64
N VAL A 363 -4.91 6.55 -9.91
CA VAL A 363 -5.13 6.92 -8.52
C VAL A 363 -5.01 5.68 -7.66
N ASP A 364 -4.30 5.80 -6.54
CA ASP A 364 -4.23 4.72 -5.57
C ASP A 364 -5.65 4.42 -5.03
N PRO A 365 -6.18 3.19 -5.17
CA PRO A 365 -7.54 2.86 -4.78
C PRO A 365 -7.82 3.10 -3.30
N ILE A 366 -6.81 3.09 -2.44
CA ILE A 366 -7.01 3.35 -1.01
C ILE A 366 -7.55 4.76 -0.75
N LEU A 367 -7.34 5.71 -1.67
CA LEU A 367 -7.90 7.06 -1.54
C LEU A 367 -9.42 7.07 -1.55
N ALA A 368 -10.08 6.08 -2.17
CA ALA A 368 -11.54 6.00 -2.19
C ALA A 368 -12.14 5.93 -0.77
N PRO A 369 -11.86 4.91 0.06
CA PRO A 369 -12.38 4.88 1.44
C PRO A 369 -11.85 6.03 2.32
N LEU A 370 -10.63 6.52 2.09
CA LEU A 370 -10.06 7.62 2.87
C LEU A 370 -10.79 8.95 2.61
N TRP A 371 -11.06 9.27 1.35
CA TRP A 371 -11.82 10.47 0.99
C TRP A 371 -13.29 10.36 1.40
N THR A 372 -13.88 9.16 1.40
CA THR A 372 -15.20 8.93 2.03
C THR A 372 -15.21 9.36 3.50
N ILE A 373 -14.17 9.03 4.27
CA ILE A 373 -14.05 9.46 5.68
C ILE A 373 -14.00 10.99 5.78
N VAL A 374 -13.18 11.64 4.94
CA VAL A 374 -13.05 13.11 4.89
C VAL A 374 -14.38 13.78 4.53
N VAL A 375 -15.08 13.28 3.51
CA VAL A 375 -16.39 13.81 3.09
C VAL A 375 -17.42 13.69 4.21
N ARG A 376 -17.47 12.54 4.90
CA ARG A 376 -18.41 12.33 6.02
C ARG A 376 -18.19 13.30 7.17
N VAL A 377 -16.96 13.74 7.42
CA VAL A 377 -16.69 14.80 8.40
C VAL A 377 -17.36 16.11 7.98
N PHE A 378 -17.25 16.51 6.71
CA PHE A 378 -17.90 17.73 6.24
C PHE A 378 -19.43 17.64 6.28
N ILE A 379 -20.01 16.53 5.84
CA ILE A 379 -21.47 16.32 5.86
C ILE A 379 -22.00 16.43 7.30
N ALA A 380 -21.41 15.70 8.23
CA ALA A 380 -21.84 15.73 9.63
C ALA A 380 -21.62 17.10 10.31
N ARG A 381 -20.66 17.92 9.85
CA ARG A 381 -20.47 19.28 10.39
C ARG A 381 -21.45 20.30 9.82
N ILE A 382 -21.94 20.09 8.59
CA ILE A 382 -22.87 21.00 7.91
C ILE A 382 -24.32 20.80 8.37
N GLN A 383 -24.70 19.59 8.77
CA GLN A 383 -26.07 19.21 9.13
C GLN A 383 -26.69 19.95 10.34
N PRO A 384 -25.97 20.24 11.44
CA PRO A 384 -26.56 20.87 12.62
C PRO A 384 -27.08 22.31 12.36
N LEU A 385 -28.23 22.64 12.96
CA LEU A 385 -28.79 23.99 13.00
C LEU A 385 -27.90 24.87 13.91
N GLY A 386 -27.46 26.03 13.43
CA GLY A 386 -26.67 27.00 14.21
C GLY A 386 -25.27 27.35 13.64
N LEU A 387 -24.82 26.68 12.58
CA LEU A 387 -23.57 27.06 11.90
C LEU A 387 -23.76 28.37 11.10
N LEU A 388 -22.84 29.32 11.27
CA LEU A 388 -22.83 30.58 10.52
C LEU A 388 -22.78 30.31 9.01
N GLU A 389 -23.52 31.08 8.22
CA GLU A 389 -23.66 30.85 6.77
C GLU A 389 -22.31 30.89 6.04
N GLY A 390 -21.43 31.83 6.39
CA GLY A 390 -20.09 31.91 5.81
C GLY A 390 -19.20 30.70 6.14
N GLU A 391 -19.34 30.10 7.33
CA GLU A 391 -18.62 28.87 7.67
C GLU A 391 -19.19 27.68 6.92
N ARG A 392 -20.52 27.60 6.82
CA ARG A 392 -21.21 26.57 6.04
C ARG A 392 -20.77 26.59 4.58
N ASP A 393 -20.62 27.77 3.97
CA ASP A 393 -20.19 27.89 2.57
C ASP A 393 -18.72 27.51 2.37
N ARG A 394 -17.84 27.84 3.32
CA ARG A 394 -16.45 27.36 3.31
C ARG A 394 -16.38 25.82 3.36
N LEU A 395 -17.16 25.19 4.25
CA LEU A 395 -17.22 23.73 4.34
C LEU A 395 -17.80 23.09 3.08
N ARG A 396 -18.84 23.69 2.49
CA ARG A 396 -19.39 23.26 1.20
C ARG A 396 -18.36 23.34 0.08
N SER A 397 -17.48 24.35 0.09
CA SER A 397 -16.40 24.47 -0.89
C SER A 397 -15.41 23.30 -0.79
N PHE A 398 -14.96 22.94 0.42
CA PHE A 398 -14.10 21.77 0.63
C PHE A 398 -14.80 20.46 0.22
N LEU A 399 -16.05 20.28 0.64
CA LEU A 399 -16.87 19.13 0.27
C LEU A 399 -16.98 18.97 -1.26
N LYS A 400 -17.33 20.05 -1.96
CA LYS A 400 -17.43 20.05 -3.43
C LYS A 400 -16.11 19.70 -4.11
N LYS A 401 -14.98 20.20 -3.61
CA LYS A 401 -13.65 19.88 -4.16
C LYS A 401 -13.33 18.39 -4.03
N THR A 402 -13.52 17.81 -2.85
CA THR A 402 -13.25 16.38 -2.63
C THR A 402 -14.20 15.50 -3.45
N LEU A 403 -15.50 15.83 -3.50
CA LEU A 403 -16.47 15.10 -4.32
C LEU A 403 -16.16 15.19 -5.81
N ALA A 404 -15.72 16.36 -6.32
CA ALA A 404 -15.32 16.52 -7.71
C ALA A 404 -14.12 15.63 -8.07
N ALA A 405 -13.15 15.49 -7.15
CA ALA A 405 -12.04 14.56 -7.34
C ALA A 405 -12.51 13.10 -7.35
N MET A 406 -13.36 12.69 -6.40
CA MET A 406 -13.94 11.34 -6.39
C MET A 406 -14.74 11.04 -7.67
N ALA A 407 -15.55 11.99 -8.14
CA ALA A 407 -16.33 11.87 -9.37
C ALA A 407 -15.47 11.78 -10.64
N ARG A 408 -14.31 12.44 -10.66
CA ARG A 408 -13.36 12.31 -11.78
C ARG A 408 -12.75 10.91 -11.80
N TYR A 409 -12.29 10.43 -10.64
CA TYR A 409 -11.60 9.15 -10.54
C TYR A 409 -12.52 7.94 -10.59
N SER A 410 -13.83 8.10 -10.33
CA SER A 410 -14.81 7.03 -10.53
C SER A 410 -14.88 6.53 -11.98
N LEU A 411 -14.44 7.34 -12.95
CA LEU A 411 -14.37 6.95 -14.35
C LEU A 411 -13.27 5.92 -14.64
N ILE A 412 -12.25 5.84 -13.78
CA ILE A 412 -11.07 4.97 -13.99
C ILE A 412 -10.81 4.01 -12.82
N SER A 413 -11.51 4.15 -11.70
CA SER A 413 -11.41 3.29 -10.52
C SER A 413 -12.80 2.82 -10.08
N PRO A 414 -13.11 1.52 -10.27
CA PRO A 414 -14.38 0.94 -9.84
C PRO A 414 -14.64 1.12 -8.34
N LEU A 415 -13.63 0.97 -7.49
CA LEU A 415 -13.77 1.22 -6.05
C LEU A 415 -14.14 2.67 -5.75
N MET A 416 -13.53 3.63 -6.44
CA MET A 416 -13.88 5.04 -6.30
C MET A 416 -15.34 5.30 -6.71
N ALA A 417 -15.83 4.65 -7.77
CA ALA A 417 -17.22 4.75 -8.20
C ALA A 417 -18.19 4.20 -7.13
N ILE A 418 -17.88 3.05 -6.55
CA ILE A 418 -18.67 2.43 -5.48
C ILE A 418 -18.73 3.36 -4.27
N GLU A 419 -17.60 3.88 -3.81
CA GLU A 419 -17.54 4.77 -2.65
C GLU A 419 -18.23 6.12 -2.90
N TYR A 420 -18.05 6.70 -4.10
CA TYR A 420 -18.73 7.94 -4.49
C TYR A 420 -20.26 7.79 -4.51
N SER A 421 -20.79 6.66 -5.00
CA SER A 421 -22.23 6.42 -5.03
C SER A 421 -22.90 6.25 -3.65
N ARG A 422 -22.10 6.04 -2.59
CA ARG A 422 -22.57 5.87 -1.21
C ARG A 422 -22.65 7.18 -0.43
N LEU A 423 -22.18 8.29 -1.01
CA LEU A 423 -22.15 9.63 -0.44
C LEU A 423 -23.30 10.45 -1.00
#